data_AF-A0A3Q4H7G5-F1
#
_entry.id   AF-A0A3Q4H7G5-F1
#
_cell.length_a   1.000
_cell.length_b   1.000
_cell.length_c   1.000
_cell.angle_alpha   90.00
_cell.angle_beta   90.00
_cell.angle_gamma   90.00
#
_symmetry.space_group_name_H-M   'P 1'
#
loop_
_entity.id
_entity.type
_entity.pdbx_description
1 polymer ?
#
loop_
_entity_poly.entity_id
_entity_poly.type
_entity_poly.pdbx_seq_one_letter_code
_entity_poly.pdbx_strand_id
1 'polypeptide(L)'
;GDYFSTAIVNHWESMQHSSEQPTDAFGEVQFAGFLRLSWSTEPFFVYNILTTHWGLPPPNLVVSVVGGNSRTQIKTWVREILRQGLVKASQSTGAWILTTGLRERLGRCVGQAVRDHAAAASSVSLNKVVALGIAPWGIVEKREQLVNPQVVQFTHFSKH
;
A
#
# COMPACT_ATOMS: atom_id res chain seq x y z
N GLY A 1 -43.11 22.56 28.91
CA GLY A 1 -42.64 21.17 28.76
C GLY A 1 -41.93 21.04 27.44
N ASP A 2 -40.72 21.59 27.40
CA ASP A 2 -39.50 21.00 26.85
C ASP A 2 -39.62 20.28 25.50
N TYR A 3 -39.84 21.07 24.44
CA TYR A 3 -39.45 20.70 23.09
C TYR A 3 -37.94 20.85 22.91
N PHE A 4 -37.16 20.04 23.63
CA PHE A 4 -35.78 19.79 23.24
C PHE A 4 -35.81 18.69 22.18
N SER A 5 -35.78 19.11 20.91
CA SER A 5 -35.40 18.24 19.80
C SER A 5 -34.16 17.47 20.21
N THR A 6 -34.33 16.16 20.39
CA THR A 6 -33.21 15.24 20.47
C THR A 6 -32.52 15.34 19.12
N ALA A 7 -31.43 16.11 19.06
CA ALA A 7 -30.58 16.14 17.88
C ALA A 7 -30.15 14.69 17.64
N ILE A 8 -30.75 14.05 16.64
CA ILE A 8 -30.27 12.77 16.15
C ILE A 8 -28.86 13.05 15.68
N VAL A 9 -27.87 12.48 16.37
CA VAL A 9 -26.51 12.43 15.86
C VAL A 9 -26.60 11.55 14.62
N ASN A 10 -26.80 12.18 13.46
CA ASN A 10 -26.86 11.49 12.19
C ASN A 10 -25.55 10.72 12.03
N HIS A 11 -25.66 9.40 11.89
CA HIS A 11 -24.47 8.57 11.72
C HIS A 11 -23.81 8.92 10.38
N TRP A 12 -22.48 9.03 10.40
CA TRP A 12 -21.72 9.28 9.19
C TRP A 12 -21.74 8.02 8.31
N GLU A 13 -22.32 8.17 7.12
CA GLU A 13 -22.22 7.22 6.01
C GLU A 13 -21.29 7.73 4.92
N SER A 14 -20.25 6.97 4.58
CA SER A 14 -19.30 7.35 3.53
C SER A 14 -19.99 7.62 2.18
N MET A 15 -20.99 6.82 1.81
CA MET A 15 -21.71 6.97 0.54
C MET A 15 -22.55 8.25 0.46
N GLN A 16 -23.09 8.72 1.59
CA GLN A 16 -24.00 9.86 1.63
C GLN A 16 -23.30 11.19 1.93
N HIS A 17 -22.14 11.12 2.59
CA HIS A 17 -21.50 12.32 3.12
C HIS A 17 -20.09 12.59 2.55
N SER A 18 -19.58 11.77 1.63
CA SER A 18 -18.32 12.04 0.93
C SER A 18 -18.53 12.34 -0.57
N SER A 19 -17.55 12.99 -1.19
CA SER A 19 -17.50 13.19 -2.64
C SER A 19 -16.12 12.79 -3.16
N GLU A 20 -16.07 12.21 -4.36
CA GLU A 20 -14.81 11.85 -5.00
C GLU A 20 -14.24 13.06 -5.78
N GLN A 21 -12.93 13.23 -5.68
CA GLN A 21 -12.16 14.24 -6.39
C GLN A 21 -10.91 13.57 -6.98
N PRO A 22 -10.31 14.14 -8.05
CA PRO A 22 -9.03 13.69 -8.55
C PRO A 22 -7.99 13.60 -7.42
N THR A 23 -7.12 12.60 -7.48
CA THR A 23 -6.07 12.44 -6.46
C THR A 23 -5.01 13.54 -6.62
N ASP A 24 -4.64 14.15 -5.50
CA ASP A 24 -3.56 15.14 -5.38
C ASP A 24 -2.31 14.53 -4.71
N ALA A 25 -2.31 13.22 -4.47
CA ALA A 25 -1.27 12.53 -3.71
C ALA A 25 -0.76 11.30 -4.46
N PHE A 26 0.26 11.52 -5.30
CA PHE A 26 0.99 10.48 -6.02
C PHE A 26 2.40 10.96 -6.36
N GLY A 27 3.31 10.02 -6.65
CA GLY A 27 4.69 10.33 -7.05
C GLY A 27 5.70 9.36 -6.47
N GLU A 28 6.93 9.82 -6.27
CA GLU A 28 8.02 9.05 -5.67
C GLU A 28 8.49 9.68 -4.35
N VAL A 29 8.77 8.85 -3.36
CA VAL A 29 9.36 9.24 -2.07
C VAL A 29 10.65 8.46 -1.89
N GLN A 30 11.77 9.18 -1.87
CA GLN A 30 13.16 8.76 -1.63
C GLN A 30 13.67 7.54 -2.42
N PHE A 31 12.93 6.42 -2.48
CA PHE A 31 13.21 5.19 -3.23
C PHE A 31 11.95 4.34 -3.58
N ALA A 32 10.74 4.88 -3.47
CA ALA A 32 9.49 4.14 -3.71
C ALA A 32 8.39 5.01 -4.33
N GLY A 33 7.63 4.45 -5.27
CA GLY A 33 6.42 5.07 -5.81
C GLY A 33 5.24 4.96 -4.84
N PHE A 34 4.33 5.94 -4.87
CA PHE A 34 3.08 5.93 -4.11
C PHE A 34 1.93 6.53 -4.92
N LEU A 35 0.71 6.11 -4.57
CA LEU A 35 -0.53 6.62 -5.14
C LEU A 35 -1.64 6.50 -4.10
N ARG A 36 -2.35 7.61 -3.82
CA ARG A 36 -3.58 7.60 -3.03
C ARG A 36 -4.77 7.31 -3.92
N LEU A 37 -5.58 6.32 -3.52
CA LEU A 37 -6.77 5.88 -4.22
C LEU A 37 -8.02 6.01 -3.35
N SER A 38 -9.18 6.14 -4.00
CA SER A 38 -10.47 6.02 -3.34
C SER A 38 -10.71 4.56 -2.91
N TRP A 39 -11.44 4.36 -1.82
CA TRP A 39 -11.78 3.01 -1.33
C TRP A 39 -12.70 2.25 -2.31
N SER A 40 -13.44 2.97 -3.15
CA SER A 40 -14.34 2.47 -4.19
C SER A 40 -13.64 2.26 -5.55
N THR A 41 -12.33 2.52 -5.66
CA THR A 41 -11.58 2.29 -6.90
C THR A 41 -11.64 0.81 -7.26
N GLU A 42 -12.06 0.49 -8.49
CA GLU A 42 -12.14 -0.90 -8.93
C GLU A 42 -10.75 -1.55 -8.96
N PRO A 43 -10.58 -2.79 -8.43
CA PRO A 43 -9.30 -3.48 -8.41
C PRO A 43 -8.64 -3.62 -9.79
N PHE A 44 -9.43 -3.71 -10.86
CA PHE A 44 -8.92 -3.75 -12.23
C PHE A 44 -8.06 -2.54 -12.57
N PHE A 45 -8.50 -1.32 -12.22
CA PHE A 45 -7.72 -0.11 -12.46
C PHE A 45 -6.43 -0.09 -11.64
N VAL A 46 -6.47 -0.58 -10.39
CA VAL A 46 -5.27 -0.71 -9.55
C VAL A 46 -4.25 -1.64 -10.21
N TYR A 47 -4.70 -2.79 -10.68
CA TYR A 47 -3.84 -3.74 -11.38
C TYR A 47 -3.24 -3.15 -12.67
N ASN A 48 -4.04 -2.42 -13.45
CA ASN A 48 -3.58 -1.75 -14.67
C ASN A 48 -2.53 -0.67 -14.35
N ILE A 49 -2.70 0.11 -13.28
CA ILE A 49 -1.70 1.09 -12.84
C ILE A 49 -0.38 0.39 -12.48
N LEU A 50 -0.44 -0.67 -11.68
CA LEU A 50 0.74 -1.42 -11.25
C LEU A 50 1.53 -2.00 -12.42
N THR A 51 0.84 -2.54 -13.44
CA THR A 51 1.49 -3.24 -14.55
C THR A 51 1.85 -2.32 -15.72
N THR A 52 0.95 -1.43 -16.11
CA THR A 52 1.13 -0.55 -17.29
C THR A 52 1.85 0.74 -16.94
N HIS A 53 1.50 1.40 -15.85
CA HIS A 53 2.07 2.71 -15.49
C HIS A 53 3.34 2.58 -14.65
N TRP A 54 3.38 1.64 -13.71
CA TRP A 54 4.57 1.38 -12.89
C TRP A 54 5.49 0.30 -13.47
N GLY A 55 5.09 -0.35 -14.57
CA GLY A 55 5.92 -1.33 -15.28
C GLY A 55 6.24 -2.58 -14.47
N LEU A 56 5.43 -2.92 -13.46
CA LEU A 56 5.65 -4.12 -12.67
C LEU A 56 5.31 -5.36 -13.51
N PRO A 57 6.18 -6.39 -13.55
CA PRO A 57 5.85 -7.62 -14.24
C PRO A 57 4.64 -8.28 -13.57
N PRO A 58 3.68 -8.82 -14.37
CA PRO A 58 2.56 -9.57 -13.82
C PRO A 58 3.05 -10.70 -12.89
N PRO A 59 2.44 -10.87 -11.71
CA PRO A 59 2.89 -11.87 -10.75
C PRO A 59 2.44 -13.27 -11.17
N ASN A 60 3.30 -14.27 -10.97
CA ASN A 60 2.87 -15.68 -11.01
C ASN A 60 2.21 -16.14 -9.71
N LEU A 61 2.42 -15.39 -8.62
CA LEU A 61 1.88 -15.64 -7.29
C LEU A 61 1.79 -14.32 -6.51
N VAL A 62 0.80 -14.21 -5.65
CA VAL A 62 0.65 -13.08 -4.72
C VAL A 62 0.69 -13.62 -3.30
N VAL A 63 1.64 -13.13 -2.48
CA VAL A 63 1.80 -13.53 -1.08
C VAL A 63 1.47 -12.34 -0.19
N SER A 64 0.40 -12.45 0.60
CA SER A 64 0.02 -11.43 1.58
C SER A 64 0.64 -11.72 2.95
N VAL A 65 1.45 -10.79 3.45
CA VAL A 65 2.07 -10.85 4.78
C VAL A 65 1.39 -9.83 5.68
N VAL A 66 0.47 -10.33 6.50
CA VAL A 66 -0.29 -9.56 7.48
C VAL A 66 0.06 -10.06 8.88
N GLY A 67 0.29 -9.13 9.81
CA GLY A 67 0.58 -9.44 11.20
C GLY A 67 -0.55 -9.02 12.13
N GLY A 68 -0.77 -9.81 13.17
CA GLY A 68 -1.66 -9.42 14.27
C GLY A 68 -1.12 -8.23 15.07
N ASN A 69 -1.99 -7.65 15.87
CA ASN A 69 -1.80 -6.47 16.71
C ASN A 69 -1.27 -6.79 18.14
N SER A 70 -0.83 -8.03 18.42
CA SER A 70 -0.34 -8.43 19.75
C SER A 70 1.04 -7.84 20.08
N ARG A 71 1.25 -7.20 21.24
CA ARG A 71 2.50 -6.47 21.60
C ARG A 71 3.78 -7.33 21.73
N THR A 72 3.79 -8.56 21.24
CA THR A 72 4.95 -9.45 21.33
C THR A 72 6.06 -9.04 20.37
N GLN A 73 7.31 -9.12 20.83
CA GLN A 73 8.46 -8.89 19.97
C GLN A 73 8.52 -9.96 18.88
N ILE A 74 8.82 -9.54 17.65
CA ILE A 74 9.03 -10.46 16.53
C ILE A 74 10.30 -11.25 16.80
N LYS A 75 10.13 -12.57 16.94
CA LYS A 75 11.21 -13.53 17.19
C LYS A 75 12.22 -13.50 16.03
N THR A 76 13.50 -13.66 16.35
CA THR A 76 14.61 -13.60 15.39
C THR A 76 14.45 -14.61 14.24
N TRP A 77 13.96 -15.82 14.51
CA TRP A 77 13.74 -16.83 13.48
C TRP A 77 12.69 -16.41 12.44
N VAL A 78 11.67 -15.64 12.82
CA VAL A 78 10.66 -15.10 11.89
C VAL A 78 11.32 -14.11 10.92
N ARG A 79 12.24 -13.28 11.42
CA ARG A 79 13.00 -12.34 10.58
C ARG A 79 13.84 -13.09 9.55
N GLU A 80 14.48 -14.19 9.96
CA GLU A 80 15.31 -14.97 9.04
C GLU A 80 14.47 -15.71 7.99
N ILE A 81 13.28 -16.23 8.35
CA ILE A 81 12.35 -16.78 7.35
C ILE A 81 11.91 -15.73 6.34
N LEU A 82 11.62 -14.50 6.77
CA LEU A 82 11.28 -13.43 5.84
C LEU A 82 12.45 -13.10 4.92
N ARG A 83 13.66 -12.96 5.49
CA ARG A 83 14.86 -12.53 4.76
C ARG A 83 15.39 -13.58 3.79
N GLN A 84 15.48 -14.84 4.21
CA GLN A 84 16.06 -15.92 3.40
C GLN A 84 15.02 -16.78 2.70
N GLY A 85 13.83 -16.93 3.28
CA GLY A 85 12.76 -17.74 2.71
C GLY A 85 11.92 -16.93 1.74
N LEU A 86 11.12 -16.01 2.28
CA LEU A 86 10.12 -15.26 1.51
C LEU A 86 10.75 -14.46 0.37
N VAL A 87 11.75 -13.61 0.67
CA VAL A 87 12.32 -12.72 -0.33
C VAL A 87 13.02 -13.48 -1.46
N LYS A 88 13.76 -14.55 -1.16
CA LYS A 88 14.38 -15.40 -2.19
C LYS A 88 13.34 -16.16 -3.02
N ALA A 89 12.30 -16.70 -2.39
CA ALA A 89 11.23 -17.39 -3.09
C ALA A 89 10.47 -16.45 -4.04
N SER A 90 10.20 -15.22 -3.59
CA SER A 90 9.57 -14.19 -4.42
C SER A 90 10.43 -13.80 -5.61
N GLN A 91 11.75 -13.65 -5.43
CA GLN A 91 12.68 -13.43 -6.54
C GLN A 91 12.67 -14.59 -7.55
N SER A 92 12.69 -15.83 -7.06
CA SER A 92 12.78 -17.01 -7.93
C SER A 92 11.53 -17.24 -8.76
N THR A 93 10.35 -16.91 -8.22
CA THR A 93 9.05 -17.21 -8.86
C THR A 93 8.44 -16.01 -9.57
N GLY A 94 8.95 -14.79 -9.33
CA GLY A 94 8.28 -13.57 -9.77
C GLY A 94 7.00 -13.30 -8.97
N ALA A 95 6.98 -13.63 -7.69
CA ALA A 95 5.83 -13.38 -6.82
C ALA A 95 5.83 -11.94 -6.29
N TRP A 96 4.64 -11.35 -6.17
CA TRP A 96 4.45 -10.09 -5.45
C TRP A 96 4.27 -10.36 -3.96
N ILE A 97 4.92 -9.53 -3.13
CA ILE A 97 4.72 -9.50 -1.68
C ILE A 97 3.78 -8.36 -1.35
N LEU A 98 2.60 -8.63 -0.81
CA LEU A 98 1.67 -7.62 -0.30
C LEU A 98 1.83 -7.49 1.21
N THR A 99 1.87 -6.27 1.72
CA THR A 99 1.93 -5.98 3.15
C THR A 99 1.19 -4.68 3.47
N THR A 100 1.10 -4.31 4.76
CA THR A 100 0.35 -3.13 5.20
C THR A 100 1.01 -1.80 4.84
N GLY A 101 2.24 -1.80 4.33
CA GLY A 101 3.00 -0.58 4.01
C GLY A 101 3.43 0.26 5.22
N LEU A 102 3.06 -0.13 6.43
CA LEU A 102 3.39 0.58 7.66
C LEU A 102 4.73 0.11 8.23
N ARG A 103 5.48 1.02 8.84
CA ARG A 103 6.78 0.73 9.48
C ARG A 103 6.62 0.10 10.87
N GLU A 104 5.71 -0.85 10.98
CA GLU A 104 5.41 -1.55 12.22
C GLU A 104 5.52 -3.05 12.04
N ARG A 105 5.91 -3.74 13.11
CA ARG A 105 5.82 -5.20 13.22
C ARG A 105 6.38 -5.93 11.98
N LEU A 106 5.57 -6.82 11.38
CA LEU A 106 5.96 -7.63 10.25
C LEU A 106 6.21 -6.78 9.00
N GLY A 107 5.46 -5.69 8.80
CA GLY A 107 5.70 -4.75 7.69
C GLY A 107 7.11 -4.17 7.73
N ARG A 108 7.59 -3.79 8.91
CA ARG A 108 9.00 -3.36 9.10
C ARG A 108 10.00 -4.46 8.75
N CYS A 109 9.74 -5.71 9.16
CA CYS A 109 10.63 -6.84 8.88
C CYS A 109 10.66 -7.20 7.38
N VAL A 110 9.51 -7.22 6.71
CA VAL A 110 9.39 -7.42 5.26
C VAL A 110 10.13 -6.32 4.52
N GLY A 111 9.86 -5.05 4.85
CA GLY A 111 10.54 -3.92 4.21
C GLY A 111 12.05 -3.94 4.41
N GLN A 112 12.53 -4.34 5.60
CA GLN A 112 13.96 -4.51 5.83
C GLN A 112 14.54 -5.65 4.98
N ALA A 113 13.88 -6.81 4.96
CA ALA A 113 14.33 -7.96 4.18
C ALA A 113 14.42 -7.65 2.68
N VAL A 114 13.43 -6.95 2.12
CA VAL A 114 13.43 -6.52 0.71
C VAL A 114 14.55 -5.53 0.43
N ARG A 115 14.76 -4.54 1.31
CA ARG A 115 15.86 -3.56 1.17
C ARG A 115 17.23 -4.22 1.26
N ASP A 116 17.45 -5.09 2.24
CA ASP A 116 18.72 -5.80 2.43
C ASP A 116 19.04 -6.66 1.21
N HIS A 117 18.03 -7.33 0.65
CA HIS A 117 18.16 -8.11 -0.58
C HIS A 117 18.48 -7.23 -1.79
N ALA A 118 17.79 -6.10 -1.95
CA ALA A 118 18.07 -5.17 -3.04
C ALA A 118 19.48 -4.58 -2.98
N ALA A 119 20.00 -4.30 -1.77
CA ALA A 119 21.36 -3.81 -1.56
C ALA A 119 22.44 -4.88 -1.82
N ALA A 120 22.11 -6.16 -1.58
CA ALA A 120 23.01 -7.29 -1.82
C ALA A 120 22.94 -7.83 -3.26
N ALA A 121 21.84 -7.59 -3.97
CA ALA A 121 21.65 -8.04 -5.34
C ALA A 121 22.55 -7.24 -6.31
N SER A 122 23.23 -7.95 -7.22
CA SER A 122 23.93 -7.30 -8.33
C SER A 122 22.93 -6.62 -9.27
N SER A 123 23.33 -5.51 -9.89
CA SER A 123 22.50 -4.74 -10.84
C SER A 123 21.97 -5.54 -12.05
N VAL A 124 22.50 -6.75 -12.26
CA VAL A 124 22.20 -7.68 -13.36
C VAL A 124 21.07 -8.66 -13.04
N SER A 125 20.51 -8.68 -11.83
CA SER A 125 19.44 -9.64 -11.51
C SER A 125 18.16 -9.36 -12.30
N LEU A 126 17.76 -10.29 -13.18
CA LEU A 126 16.56 -10.19 -14.03
C LEU A 126 15.25 -10.14 -13.24
N ASN A 127 15.22 -10.75 -12.05
CA ASN A 127 14.03 -10.81 -11.20
C ASN A 127 14.19 -9.92 -9.98
N LYS A 128 13.72 -8.68 -10.06
CA LYS A 128 13.62 -7.80 -8.90
C LYS A 128 12.43 -8.23 -8.03
N VAL A 129 12.62 -8.24 -6.72
CA VAL A 129 11.54 -8.53 -5.77
C VAL A 129 10.56 -7.36 -5.78
N VAL A 130 9.28 -7.66 -6.03
CA VAL A 130 8.20 -6.66 -5.98
C VAL A 130 7.51 -6.75 -4.62
N ALA A 131 7.50 -5.64 -3.89
CA ALA A 131 6.79 -5.51 -2.62
C ALA A 131 5.83 -4.32 -2.67
N LEU A 132 4.55 -4.56 -2.37
CA LEU A 132 3.47 -3.59 -2.38
C LEU A 132 2.97 -3.35 -0.96
N GLY A 133 2.94 -2.08 -0.55
CA GLY A 133 2.42 -1.65 0.74
C GLY A 133 1.04 -1.01 0.59
N ILE A 134 0.04 -1.52 1.30
CA ILE A 134 -1.34 -0.99 1.29
C ILE A 134 -1.66 -0.45 2.68
N ALA A 135 -1.68 0.88 2.81
CA ALA A 135 -1.91 1.58 4.07
C ALA A 135 -3.15 2.49 3.98
N PRO A 136 -4.02 2.52 5.01
CA PRO A 136 -5.05 3.55 5.12
C PRO A 136 -4.41 4.94 5.20
N TRP A 137 -4.83 5.85 4.32
CA TRP A 137 -4.26 7.21 4.24
C TRP A 137 -4.33 7.98 5.57
N GLY A 138 -5.41 7.79 6.34
CA GLY A 138 -5.64 8.49 7.60
C GLY A 138 -4.60 8.22 8.70
N ILE A 139 -3.85 7.12 8.60
CA ILE A 139 -2.81 6.73 9.57
C ILE A 139 -1.38 6.90 9.03
N VAL A 140 -1.23 7.39 7.79
CA VAL A 140 0.09 7.74 7.25
C VAL A 140 0.57 9.02 7.94
N GLU A 141 1.69 8.91 8.65
CA GLU A 141 2.36 10.07 9.24
C GLU A 141 2.91 10.99 8.16
N LYS A 142 2.86 12.30 8.39
CA LYS A 142 3.34 13.34 7.46
C LYS A 142 2.69 13.30 6.08
N ARG A 143 1.47 12.76 5.97
CA ARG A 143 0.72 12.64 4.70
C ARG A 143 0.50 13.97 3.99
N GLU A 144 0.52 15.09 4.71
CA GLU A 144 0.46 16.44 4.17
C GLU A 144 1.64 16.78 3.26
N GLN A 145 2.81 16.16 3.47
CA GLN A 145 3.99 16.33 2.61
C GLN A 145 3.89 15.55 1.30
N LEU A 146 2.92 14.64 1.21
CA LEU A 146 2.67 13.79 0.04
C LEU A 146 1.55 14.36 -0.85
N VAL A 147 0.91 15.45 -0.42
CA VAL A 147 -0.14 16.14 -1.18
C VAL A 147 0.48 17.25 -2.00
N ASN A 148 0.21 17.24 -3.30
CA ASN A 148 0.56 18.32 -4.22
C ASN A 148 -0.72 18.96 -4.78
N PRO A 149 -1.16 20.11 -4.24
CA PRO A 149 -2.41 20.76 -4.64
C PRO A 149 -2.37 21.34 -6.07
N GLN A 150 -1.19 21.43 -6.68
CA GLN A 150 -1.05 21.91 -8.06
C GLN A 150 -1.29 20.82 -9.11
N VAL A 151 -1.43 19.56 -8.68
CA VAL A 151 -1.59 18.41 -9.57
C VAL A 151 -3.00 17.86 -9.44
N VAL A 152 -3.93 18.40 -10.23
CA VAL A 152 -5.32 17.96 -10.30
C VAL A 152 -5.56 17.26 -11.64
N GLN A 153 -5.01 16.06 -11.85
CA GLN A 153 -5.35 15.26 -13.04
C GLN A 153 -5.24 13.76 -12.76
N PHE A 154 -6.32 13.17 -12.22
CA PHE A 154 -6.77 11.81 -12.54
C PHE A 154 -8.28 11.75 -12.27
N THR A 155 -9.06 12.23 -13.24
CA THR A 155 -10.47 11.89 -13.40
C THR A 155 -10.52 10.58 -14.18
N HIS A 156 -10.97 9.47 -13.60
CA HIS A 156 -11.48 8.39 -14.43
C HIS A 156 -12.97 8.61 -14.66
N PHE A 157 -13.29 8.98 -15.90
CA PHE A 157 -14.63 8.83 -16.48
C PHE A 157 -14.97 7.34 -16.53
N SER A 158 -16.14 6.94 -16.03
CA SER A 158 -17.25 6.53 -16.90
C SER A 158 -18.51 6.29 -16.06
N LYS A 159 -19.56 7.06 -16.34
CA LYS A 159 -20.94 6.61 -16.15
C LYS A 159 -21.30 5.81 -17.39
N HIS A 160 -21.58 4.52 -17.22
CA HIS A 160 -22.51 3.79 -18.06
C HIS A 160 -23.54 3.13 -17.17
#